data_AF-A0A6L6IU12-F1
#
_entry.id   AF-A0A6L6IU12-F1
#
_cell.length_a   1.000
_cell.length_b   1.000
_cell.length_c   1.000
_cell.angle_alpha   90.00
_cell.angle_beta   90.00
_cell.angle_gamma   90.00
#
_symmetry.space_group_name_H-M   'P 1'
#
loop_
_entity.id
_entity.type
_entity.pdbx_description
1 polymer ?
#
loop_
_entity_poly.entity_id
_entity_poly.type
_entity_poly.pdbx_seq_one_letter_code
_entity_poly.pdbx_strand_id
1 'polypeptide(L)'
;KLSTEYGGKTQLNLGHNVDDDRLIRGKGAELRTDDWISIRGGKGVFISADTQQGAQGRMLDMEDAIQQLNQALSLAKSLSRRAQTAKATSGDNAAHGELNRALEDLEQAGVLGHAPQGIGFVSPKSVRLASGGSSIGLMSGHNTDISAGRSITLAANDTVSLFAQGEGMQLFAGAGKVDIQAQKGELNAEAQQDITLSSAEGKVIVKADQELILTCGGAYIKLSGGNIELGAPGNILLNSMNVQKLGPLSLQTPPRIFPKGYSEGFTLKDPESKTIQPFTAFKITTGEGEVYEGVSDEHGRTMPIYTAMPSSLSIEFPDEKRVTSLFWTYGEDQIPVSDSSRHFSDLNLHAQTENYQQGDTVDIDIEMGEGIIKSYQATVREDGVAVIKNIFKDSPVNFNDEE
;
A
#
# COMPACT_ATOMS: atom_id res chain seq x y z
N LYS A 1 -37.51 13.01 51.07
CA LYS A 1 -36.06 13.32 51.00
C LYS A 1 -35.33 12.48 52.03
N LEU A 2 -34.45 11.60 51.59
CA LEU A 2 -33.48 10.90 52.44
C LEU A 2 -32.12 11.55 52.18
N SER A 3 -31.43 12.05 53.21
CA SER A 3 -30.24 12.90 53.06
C SER A 3 -29.21 12.60 54.12
N THR A 4 -27.93 12.64 53.74
CA THR A 4 -26.77 12.71 54.63
C THR A 4 -25.80 13.80 54.13
N GLU A 5 -25.03 14.39 55.04
CA GLU A 5 -24.05 15.45 54.74
C GLU A 5 -22.67 14.90 54.29
N TYR A 6 -22.48 13.59 54.33
CA TYR A 6 -21.25 12.95 53.85
C TYR A 6 -21.23 12.86 52.31
N GLY A 7 -20.07 13.14 51.70
CA GLY A 7 -19.93 13.17 50.23
C GLY A 7 -20.69 14.34 49.60
N GLY A 8 -20.62 15.50 50.27
CA GLY A 8 -21.56 16.59 50.06
C GLY A 8 -22.99 16.21 50.50
N LYS A 9 -24.01 16.73 49.82
CA LYS A 9 -25.41 16.34 50.09
C LYS A 9 -25.73 15.01 49.39
N THR A 10 -25.40 13.86 49.97
CA THR A 10 -25.77 12.55 49.40
C THR A 10 -27.26 12.25 49.67
N GLN A 11 -28.07 12.16 48.62
CA GLN A 11 -29.52 12.22 48.71
C GLN A 11 -30.27 11.28 47.76
N LEU A 12 -31.41 10.77 48.25
CA LEU A 12 -32.51 10.25 47.44
C LEU A 12 -33.72 11.18 47.59
N ASN A 13 -34.09 11.84 46.50
CA ASN A 13 -35.23 12.74 46.40
C ASN A 13 -36.31 12.10 45.52
N LEU A 14 -37.57 12.07 45.98
CA LEU A 14 -38.69 11.39 45.30
C LEU A 14 -39.89 12.33 45.20
N GLY A 15 -40.45 12.47 44.00
CA GLY A 15 -41.68 13.22 43.73
C GLY A 15 -41.41 14.67 43.34
N HIS A 16 -41.88 15.61 44.16
CA HIS A 16 -41.75 17.05 43.94
C HIS A 16 -40.50 17.58 44.63
N ASN A 17 -39.36 17.58 43.93
CA ASN A 17 -38.06 17.87 44.51
C ASN A 17 -37.85 19.39 44.56
N VAL A 18 -37.67 19.94 45.76
CA VAL A 18 -37.47 21.38 46.00
C VAL A 18 -36.05 21.68 46.50
N ASP A 19 -35.59 22.90 46.28
CA ASP A 19 -34.37 23.45 46.86
C ASP A 19 -34.58 23.97 48.30
N ASP A 20 -33.56 24.63 48.85
CA ASP A 20 -33.60 25.15 50.22
C ASP A 20 -34.60 26.33 50.36
N ASP A 21 -34.94 27.03 49.27
CA ASP A 21 -35.97 28.09 49.20
C ASP A 21 -37.37 27.55 48.91
N ARG A 22 -37.53 26.22 48.87
CA ARG A 22 -38.78 25.50 48.53
C ARG A 22 -39.24 25.72 47.08
N LEU A 23 -38.36 26.19 46.21
CA LEU A 23 -38.63 26.27 44.77
C LEU A 23 -38.38 24.91 44.13
N ILE A 24 -39.17 24.59 43.09
CA ILE A 24 -39.04 23.32 42.38
C ILE A 24 -37.70 23.29 41.65
N ARG A 25 -36.89 22.27 41.95
CA ARG A 25 -35.64 21.98 41.23
C ARG A 25 -35.70 20.72 40.38
N GLY A 26 -36.74 19.90 40.52
CA GLY A 26 -36.96 18.72 39.68
C GLY A 26 -38.22 17.94 40.04
N LYS A 27 -38.64 17.05 39.14
CA LYS A 27 -39.77 16.13 39.35
C LYS A 27 -39.32 14.70 39.07
N GLY A 28 -39.75 13.76 39.88
CA GLY A 28 -39.40 12.34 39.76
C GLY A 28 -38.42 11.89 40.84
N ALA A 29 -37.56 10.93 40.50
CA ALA A 29 -36.54 10.42 41.41
C ALA A 29 -35.16 10.99 41.05
N GLU A 30 -34.43 11.47 42.04
CA GLU A 30 -33.03 11.89 41.91
C GLU A 30 -32.19 11.16 42.96
N LEU A 31 -31.16 10.47 42.49
CA LEU A 31 -30.05 9.98 43.30
C LEU A 31 -28.84 10.89 43.03
N ARG A 32 -28.40 11.65 44.02
CA ARG A 32 -27.24 12.56 43.88
C ARG A 32 -26.24 12.41 45.02
N THR A 33 -24.98 12.66 44.72
CA THR A 33 -23.85 12.76 45.65
C THR A 33 -22.72 13.51 44.93
N ASP A 34 -21.78 14.08 45.68
CA ASP A 34 -20.56 14.65 45.11
C ASP A 34 -19.45 13.58 44.99
N ASP A 35 -19.67 12.38 45.58
CA ASP A 35 -18.83 11.20 45.47
C ASP A 35 -19.31 10.27 44.32
N TRP A 36 -19.00 8.97 44.41
CA TRP A 36 -19.41 7.99 43.41
C TRP A 36 -20.85 7.49 43.62
N ILE A 37 -21.57 7.29 42.51
CA ILE A 37 -22.79 6.49 42.47
C ILE A 37 -22.43 5.08 41.98
N SER A 38 -22.75 4.07 42.78
CA SER A 38 -22.63 2.66 42.38
C SER A 38 -24.01 2.02 42.28
N ILE A 39 -24.45 1.68 41.07
CA ILE A 39 -25.66 0.89 40.81
C ILE A 39 -25.21 -0.53 40.47
N ARG A 40 -25.55 -1.51 41.31
CA ARG A 40 -25.15 -2.91 41.14
C ARG A 40 -26.34 -3.85 41.35
N GLY A 41 -26.76 -4.52 40.28
CA GLY A 41 -27.72 -5.62 40.31
C GLY A 41 -27.04 -6.94 39.98
N GLY A 42 -26.89 -7.84 40.95
CA GLY A 42 -26.20 -9.12 40.76
C GLY A 42 -26.90 -10.09 39.78
N LYS A 43 -28.17 -9.82 39.45
CA LYS A 43 -28.96 -10.54 38.45
C LYS A 43 -29.14 -9.74 37.14
N GLY A 44 -28.52 -8.57 37.03
CA GLY A 44 -28.68 -7.66 35.90
C GLY A 44 -29.22 -6.29 36.30
N VAL A 45 -29.19 -5.35 35.34
CA VAL A 45 -29.65 -3.98 35.51
C VAL A 45 -30.51 -3.58 34.30
N PHE A 46 -31.76 -3.18 34.55
CA PHE A 46 -32.62 -2.60 33.52
C PHE A 46 -32.75 -1.09 33.78
N ILE A 47 -32.35 -0.28 32.79
CA ILE A 47 -32.45 1.18 32.81
C ILE A 47 -33.42 1.58 31.70
N SER A 48 -34.61 2.05 32.07
CA SER A 48 -35.68 2.30 31.11
C SER A 48 -36.28 3.71 31.28
N ALA A 49 -36.64 4.32 30.15
CA ALA A 49 -37.49 5.51 30.07
C ALA A 49 -38.91 5.18 29.58
N ASP A 50 -39.31 3.90 29.63
CA ASP A 50 -40.66 3.43 29.32
C ASP A 50 -41.59 3.76 30.48
N THR A 51 -42.79 4.24 30.17
CA THR A 51 -43.76 4.64 31.19
C THR A 51 -44.52 3.43 31.71
N GLN A 52 -44.43 3.17 33.01
CA GLN A 52 -45.29 2.20 33.71
C GLN A 52 -46.24 2.91 34.66
N GLN A 53 -47.43 3.25 34.18
CA GLN A 53 -48.36 4.11 34.91
C GLN A 53 -48.85 3.45 36.21
N GLY A 54 -48.68 4.15 37.33
CA GLY A 54 -49.09 3.66 38.64
C GLY A 54 -48.37 2.39 39.10
N ALA A 55 -47.18 2.10 38.54
CA ALA A 55 -46.44 0.85 38.77
C ALA A 55 -47.29 -0.41 38.50
N GLN A 56 -48.25 -0.32 37.56
CA GLN A 56 -49.06 -1.45 37.13
C GLN A 56 -48.23 -2.30 36.16
N GLY A 57 -47.79 -3.48 36.60
CA GLY A 57 -46.99 -4.41 35.82
C GLY A 57 -45.84 -5.01 36.63
N ARG A 58 -44.92 -5.71 35.94
CA ARG A 58 -43.72 -6.28 36.57
C ARG A 58 -42.63 -5.18 36.70
N MET A 59 -41.77 -5.27 37.71
CA MET A 59 -40.60 -4.37 37.83
C MET A 59 -39.67 -4.44 36.60
N LEU A 60 -39.61 -5.62 35.96
CA LEU A 60 -38.83 -5.88 34.75
C LEU A 60 -39.74 -6.00 33.51
N ASP A 61 -40.85 -5.26 33.49
CA ASP A 61 -41.67 -5.20 32.29
C ASP A 61 -40.92 -4.42 31.19
N MET A 62 -40.60 -5.11 30.10
CA MET A 62 -39.62 -4.65 29.09
C MET A 62 -40.03 -5.01 27.67
N GLU A 63 -41.34 -5.16 27.40
CA GLU A 63 -41.86 -5.59 26.10
C GLU A 63 -41.32 -4.75 24.93
N ASP A 64 -41.35 -3.42 25.05
CA ASP A 64 -40.82 -2.50 24.03
C ASP A 64 -39.32 -2.70 23.79
N ALA A 65 -38.54 -2.89 24.87
CA ALA A 65 -37.11 -3.14 24.79
C ALA A 65 -36.79 -4.49 24.12
N ILE A 66 -37.57 -5.54 24.43
CA ILE A 66 -37.47 -6.85 23.78
C ILE A 66 -37.81 -6.74 22.29
N GLN A 67 -38.83 -5.96 21.92
CA GLN A 67 -39.14 -5.71 20.51
C GLN A 67 -37.96 -5.05 19.79
N GLN A 68 -37.30 -4.07 20.40
CA GLN A 68 -36.09 -3.44 19.83
C GLN A 68 -34.93 -4.44 19.67
N LEU A 69 -34.66 -5.28 20.68
CA LEU A 69 -33.65 -6.34 20.60
C LEU A 69 -33.93 -7.31 19.44
N ASN A 70 -35.20 -7.71 19.28
CA ASN A 70 -35.61 -8.64 18.23
C ASN A 70 -35.55 -8.01 16.83
N GLN A 71 -35.95 -6.74 16.70
CA GLN A 71 -35.84 -6.00 15.44
C GLN A 71 -34.38 -5.85 15.01
N ALA A 72 -33.49 -5.47 15.94
CA ALA A 72 -32.06 -5.33 15.67
C ALA A 72 -31.44 -6.67 15.22
N LEU A 73 -31.73 -7.77 15.93
CA LEU A 73 -31.21 -9.10 15.56
C LEU A 73 -31.77 -9.59 14.21
N SER A 74 -33.04 -9.33 13.93
CA SER A 74 -33.66 -9.68 12.65
C SER A 74 -32.99 -8.94 11.48
N LEU A 75 -32.73 -7.64 11.65
CA LEU A 75 -31.99 -6.83 10.68
C LEU A 75 -30.57 -7.38 10.46
N ALA A 76 -29.84 -7.66 11.53
CA ALA A 76 -28.49 -8.22 11.46
C ALA A 76 -28.44 -9.56 10.70
N LYS A 77 -29.37 -10.47 11.00
CA LYS A 77 -29.51 -11.76 10.28
C LYS A 77 -29.84 -11.56 8.80
N SER A 78 -30.76 -10.64 8.50
CA SER A 78 -31.18 -10.34 7.12
C SER A 78 -30.03 -9.77 6.29
N LEU A 79 -29.27 -8.81 6.83
CA LEU A 79 -28.09 -8.24 6.17
C LEU A 79 -26.97 -9.27 6.03
N SER A 80 -26.72 -10.08 7.07
CA SER A 80 -25.70 -11.14 7.02
C SER A 80 -25.96 -12.17 5.93
N ARG A 81 -27.22 -12.60 5.73
CA ARG A 81 -27.58 -13.49 4.62
C ARG A 81 -27.29 -12.86 3.25
N ARG A 82 -27.62 -11.57 3.10
CA ARG A 82 -27.36 -10.83 1.86
C ARG A 82 -25.86 -10.66 1.59
N ALA A 83 -25.07 -10.36 2.63
CA ALA A 83 -23.62 -10.30 2.58
C ALA A 83 -23.03 -11.65 2.16
N GLN A 84 -23.50 -12.77 2.73
CA GLN A 84 -23.08 -14.12 2.35
C GLN A 84 -23.37 -14.42 0.87
N THR A 85 -24.56 -14.08 0.36
CA THR A 85 -24.89 -14.23 -1.06
C THR A 85 -23.93 -13.43 -1.96
N ALA A 86 -23.49 -12.26 -1.49
CA ALA A 86 -22.49 -11.43 -2.16
C ALA A 86 -21.03 -11.83 -1.88
N LYS A 87 -20.80 -12.98 -1.21
CA LYS A 87 -19.48 -13.49 -0.79
C LYS A 87 -18.72 -12.56 0.18
N ALA A 88 -19.39 -11.62 0.83
CA ALA A 88 -18.84 -10.81 1.90
C ALA A 88 -18.82 -11.60 3.23
N THR A 89 -17.94 -11.20 4.15
CA THR A 89 -17.85 -11.84 5.48
C THR A 89 -19.13 -11.57 6.28
N SER A 90 -19.69 -12.64 6.86
CA SER A 90 -20.91 -12.54 7.68
C SER A 90 -20.61 -12.00 9.07
N GLY A 91 -21.57 -11.26 9.64
CA GLY A 91 -21.53 -10.89 11.06
C GLY A 91 -21.81 -12.08 11.99
N ASP A 92 -21.41 -11.93 13.26
CA ASP A 92 -21.57 -12.92 14.32
C ASP A 92 -22.98 -12.86 14.95
N ASN A 93 -23.96 -13.37 14.19
CA ASN A 93 -25.36 -13.38 14.64
C ASN A 93 -25.61 -14.36 15.80
N ALA A 94 -24.70 -15.31 16.04
CA ALA A 94 -24.82 -16.27 17.14
C ALA A 94 -24.60 -15.56 18.48
N ALA A 95 -23.52 -14.79 18.61
CA ALA A 95 -23.26 -13.97 19.79
C ALA A 95 -24.38 -12.97 20.07
N HIS A 96 -24.92 -12.31 19.03
CA HIS A 96 -26.04 -11.38 19.23
C HIS A 96 -27.36 -12.10 19.61
N GLY A 97 -27.57 -13.33 19.14
CA GLY A 97 -28.69 -14.17 19.59
C GLY A 97 -28.54 -14.66 21.03
N GLU A 98 -27.32 -14.95 21.48
CA GLU A 98 -27.00 -15.21 22.89
C GLU A 98 -27.27 -13.99 23.77
N LEU A 99 -26.86 -12.80 23.30
CA LEU A 99 -27.11 -11.55 24.02
C LEU A 99 -28.62 -11.27 24.17
N ASN A 100 -29.43 -11.46 23.13
CA ASN A 100 -30.88 -11.30 23.24
C ASN A 100 -31.48 -12.21 24.32
N ARG A 101 -31.12 -13.50 24.34
CA ARG A 101 -31.61 -14.45 25.37
C ARG A 101 -31.17 -14.06 26.78
N ALA A 102 -29.93 -13.59 26.93
CA ALA A 102 -29.41 -13.15 28.22
C ALA A 102 -30.13 -11.91 28.77
N LEU A 103 -30.56 -11.00 27.88
CA LEU A 103 -31.20 -9.73 28.24
C LEU A 103 -32.73 -9.81 28.29
N GLU A 104 -33.35 -10.78 27.61
CA GLU A 104 -34.79 -11.06 27.70
C GLU A 104 -35.16 -11.39 29.15
N ASP A 105 -36.09 -10.61 29.71
CA ASP A 105 -36.46 -10.64 31.14
C ASP A 105 -35.27 -10.58 32.13
N LEU A 106 -34.08 -10.17 31.67
CA LEU A 106 -32.78 -10.29 32.37
C LEU A 106 -32.53 -11.70 32.95
N GLU A 107 -32.69 -12.75 32.15
CA GLU A 107 -32.37 -14.13 32.55
C GLU A 107 -30.91 -14.32 33.02
N GLN A 108 -29.99 -13.49 32.50
CA GLN A 108 -28.59 -13.44 32.94
C GLN A 108 -28.19 -12.04 33.38
N ALA A 109 -27.05 -11.94 34.08
CA ALA A 109 -26.52 -10.70 34.65
C ALA A 109 -25.96 -9.74 33.57
N GLY A 110 -26.86 -9.18 32.76
CA GLY A 110 -26.58 -8.16 31.75
C GLY A 110 -27.08 -6.78 32.14
N VAL A 111 -26.84 -5.81 31.26
CA VAL A 111 -27.40 -4.45 31.36
C VAL A 111 -28.22 -4.18 30.11
N LEU A 112 -29.50 -3.86 30.29
CA LEU A 112 -30.38 -3.43 29.22
C LEU A 112 -30.75 -1.97 29.44
N GLY A 113 -30.39 -1.10 28.49
CA GLY A 113 -30.77 0.30 28.45
C GLY A 113 -31.77 0.54 27.33
N HIS A 114 -32.94 1.08 27.63
CA HIS A 114 -33.98 1.36 26.63
C HIS A 114 -34.63 2.73 26.86
N ALA A 115 -34.88 3.46 25.79
CA ALA A 115 -35.62 4.70 25.82
C ALA A 115 -36.37 4.92 24.50
N PRO A 116 -37.68 5.21 24.52
CA PRO A 116 -38.50 5.31 23.32
C PRO A 116 -38.20 6.55 22.45
N GLN A 117 -37.46 7.52 22.99
CA GLN A 117 -37.11 8.78 22.32
C GLN A 117 -35.60 8.92 22.10
N GLY A 118 -34.86 7.81 22.13
CA GLY A 118 -33.42 7.77 21.86
C GLY A 118 -32.55 7.81 23.11
N ILE A 119 -31.27 7.47 22.93
CA ILE A 119 -30.26 7.38 23.98
C ILE A 119 -29.00 8.14 23.53
N GLY A 120 -28.47 9.00 24.39
CA GLY A 120 -27.22 9.74 24.14
C GLY A 120 -26.12 9.35 25.12
N PHE A 121 -24.96 8.95 24.60
CA PHE A 121 -23.74 8.74 25.38
C PHE A 121 -22.71 9.79 24.99
N VAL A 122 -22.45 10.76 25.87
CA VAL A 122 -21.59 11.90 25.59
C VAL A 122 -20.53 12.07 26.68
N SER A 123 -19.32 12.45 26.28
CA SER A 123 -18.22 12.76 27.19
C SER A 123 -17.27 13.75 26.51
N PRO A 124 -16.72 14.74 27.22
CA PRO A 124 -15.62 15.57 26.70
C PRO A 124 -14.29 14.81 26.64
N LYS A 125 -14.25 13.59 27.21
CA LYS A 125 -13.13 12.65 27.13
C LYS A 125 -13.52 11.43 26.30
N SER A 126 -12.63 10.46 26.23
CA SER A 126 -12.84 9.22 25.49
C SER A 126 -14.09 8.45 25.94
N VAL A 127 -14.83 7.93 24.97
CA VAL A 127 -15.87 6.91 25.14
C VAL A 127 -15.34 5.60 24.54
N ARG A 128 -15.56 4.47 25.21
CA ARG A 128 -15.11 3.15 24.75
C ARG A 128 -16.25 2.14 24.82
N LEU A 129 -16.50 1.46 23.72
CA LEU A 129 -17.31 0.23 23.64
C LEU A 129 -16.35 -0.93 23.42
N ALA A 130 -16.41 -1.94 24.28
CA ALA A 130 -15.48 -3.07 24.23
C ALA A 130 -16.20 -4.36 24.66
N SER A 131 -15.96 -5.44 23.93
CA SER A 131 -16.35 -6.81 24.30
C SER A 131 -15.09 -7.67 24.28
N GLY A 132 -14.75 -8.28 25.41
CA GLY A 132 -13.46 -8.98 25.57
C GLY A 132 -13.44 -10.41 25.03
N GLY A 133 -14.60 -11.04 24.88
CA GLY A 133 -14.72 -12.43 24.43
C GLY A 133 -15.86 -12.66 23.45
N SER A 134 -16.41 -11.60 22.87
CA SER A 134 -17.54 -11.67 21.95
C SER A 134 -17.56 -10.43 21.03
N SER A 135 -18.61 -10.30 20.23
CA SER A 135 -18.74 -9.30 19.17
C SER A 135 -19.46 -8.03 19.64
N ILE A 136 -19.09 -6.87 19.08
CA ILE A 136 -19.86 -5.62 19.20
C ILE A 136 -20.77 -5.51 17.98
N GLY A 137 -22.07 -5.30 18.20
CA GLY A 137 -23.06 -5.09 17.15
C GLY A 137 -23.57 -3.65 17.15
N LEU A 138 -23.66 -3.05 15.97
CA LEU A 138 -24.30 -1.75 15.75
C LEU A 138 -25.37 -1.95 14.68
N MET A 139 -26.62 -1.68 15.02
CA MET A 139 -27.77 -1.87 14.13
C MET A 139 -28.58 -0.58 14.05
N SER A 140 -28.88 -0.12 12.84
CA SER A 140 -29.70 1.05 12.58
C SER A 140 -30.83 0.70 11.63
N GLY A 141 -32.07 1.09 11.96
CA GLY A 141 -33.19 1.00 11.02
C GLY A 141 -33.06 1.94 9.82
N HIS A 142 -32.22 2.97 9.97
CA HIS A 142 -31.82 3.93 8.93
C HIS A 142 -30.29 3.90 8.78
N ASN A 143 -29.64 5.06 8.82
CA ASN A 143 -28.19 5.18 8.64
C ASN A 143 -27.41 4.84 9.92
N THR A 144 -26.19 4.34 9.73
CA THR A 144 -25.15 4.37 10.76
C THR A 144 -24.14 5.43 10.35
N ASP A 145 -24.20 6.60 10.98
CA ASP A 145 -23.33 7.73 10.67
C ASP A 145 -22.12 7.76 11.62
N ILE A 146 -20.91 7.77 11.07
CA ILE A 146 -19.65 7.89 11.83
C ILE A 146 -18.93 9.16 11.40
N SER A 147 -18.87 10.15 12.29
CA SER A 147 -18.19 11.43 12.06
C SER A 147 -17.01 11.59 13.01
N ALA A 148 -15.82 11.88 12.46
CA ALA A 148 -14.61 12.10 13.25
C ALA A 148 -13.99 13.46 12.88
N GLY A 149 -13.64 14.26 13.89
CA GLY A 149 -12.95 15.55 13.67
C GLY A 149 -11.51 15.42 13.17
N ARG A 150 -10.96 14.19 13.12
CA ARG A 150 -9.61 13.89 12.61
C ARG A 150 -9.65 12.69 11.68
N SER A 151 -9.60 11.48 12.23
CA SER A 151 -9.45 10.25 11.43
C SER A 151 -10.41 9.17 11.90
N ILE A 152 -10.86 8.35 10.97
CA ILE A 152 -11.49 7.05 11.23
C ILE A 152 -10.45 5.99 10.93
N THR A 153 -10.15 5.13 11.90
CA THR A 153 -9.19 4.03 11.77
C THR A 153 -9.91 2.71 12.03
N LEU A 154 -9.82 1.80 11.06
CA LEU A 154 -10.38 0.46 11.14
C LEU A 154 -9.24 -0.54 11.05
N ALA A 155 -9.12 -1.41 12.05
CA ALA A 155 -8.13 -2.48 12.09
C ALA A 155 -8.81 -3.76 12.57
N ALA A 156 -8.60 -4.84 11.82
CA ALA A 156 -9.11 -6.17 12.13
C ALA A 156 -7.96 -7.17 11.99
N ASN A 157 -7.95 -8.22 12.82
CA ASN A 157 -6.95 -9.28 12.72
C ASN A 157 -7.11 -10.11 11.44
N ASP A 158 -8.36 -10.36 11.04
CA ASP A 158 -8.67 -11.25 9.93
C ASP A 158 -9.10 -10.46 8.68
N THR A 159 -10.27 -9.82 8.72
CA THR A 159 -10.89 -9.21 7.53
C THR A 159 -11.61 -7.90 7.85
N VAL A 160 -11.47 -6.91 6.96
CA VAL A 160 -12.38 -5.78 6.84
C VAL A 160 -13.32 -6.05 5.66
N SER A 161 -14.61 -6.22 5.93
CA SER A 161 -15.63 -6.48 4.90
C SER A 161 -16.64 -5.34 4.84
N LEU A 162 -16.77 -4.71 3.68
CA LEU A 162 -17.73 -3.63 3.43
C LEU A 162 -18.70 -4.08 2.33
N PHE A 163 -19.99 -4.03 2.63
CA PHE A 163 -21.04 -4.49 1.71
C PHE A 163 -22.19 -3.49 1.68
N ALA A 164 -22.57 -3.08 0.48
CA ALA A 164 -23.74 -2.27 0.21
C ALA A 164 -24.64 -3.00 -0.78
N GLN A 165 -25.92 -3.21 -0.43
CA GLN A 165 -26.85 -3.96 -1.28
C GLN A 165 -27.56 -3.08 -2.32
N GLY A 166 -27.89 -1.83 -1.95
CA GLY A 166 -28.79 -0.98 -2.73
C GLY A 166 -28.06 -0.04 -3.68
N GLU A 167 -27.51 1.05 -3.13
CA GLU A 167 -27.08 2.24 -3.88
C GLU A 167 -25.59 2.28 -4.21
N GLY A 168 -24.88 1.16 -4.03
CA GLY A 168 -23.44 1.05 -4.31
C GLY A 168 -22.55 1.56 -3.17
N MET A 169 -21.28 1.81 -3.50
CA MET A 169 -20.24 2.21 -2.55
C MET A 169 -19.48 3.44 -3.07
N GLN A 170 -19.20 4.37 -2.16
CA GLN A 170 -18.49 5.62 -2.46
C GLN A 170 -17.24 5.73 -1.57
N LEU A 171 -16.08 5.90 -2.20
CA LEU A 171 -14.80 6.11 -1.51
C LEU A 171 -14.13 7.34 -2.10
N PHE A 172 -14.24 8.47 -1.39
CA PHE A 172 -13.70 9.76 -1.82
C PHE A 172 -12.68 10.30 -0.82
N ALA A 173 -11.57 10.84 -1.32
CA ALA A 173 -10.69 11.70 -0.56
C ALA A 173 -10.82 13.13 -1.09
N GLY A 174 -11.34 14.05 -0.28
CA GLY A 174 -11.48 15.46 -0.69
C GLY A 174 -10.14 16.16 -0.93
N ALA A 175 -9.08 15.68 -0.26
CA ALA A 175 -7.69 16.02 -0.52
C ALA A 175 -6.80 14.85 -0.06
N GLY A 176 -5.56 14.82 -0.56
CA GLY A 176 -4.60 13.77 -0.22
C GLY A 176 -4.73 12.51 -1.09
N LYS A 177 -3.87 11.53 -0.81
CA LYS A 177 -3.73 10.31 -1.59
C LYS A 177 -4.75 9.25 -1.16
N VAL A 178 -5.40 8.61 -2.14
CA VAL A 178 -6.07 7.32 -1.94
C VAL A 178 -5.03 6.22 -2.21
N ASP A 179 -4.83 5.34 -1.24
CA ASP A 179 -3.86 4.24 -1.32
C ASP A 179 -4.56 2.92 -0.99
N ILE A 180 -4.63 2.00 -1.96
CA ILE A 180 -5.27 0.71 -1.85
C ILE A 180 -4.22 -0.35 -2.17
N GLN A 181 -3.95 -1.26 -1.23
CA GLN A 181 -2.89 -2.25 -1.34
C GLN A 181 -3.31 -3.59 -0.75
N ALA A 182 -3.03 -4.67 -1.47
CA ALA A 182 -2.97 -6.02 -0.93
C ALA A 182 -1.50 -6.37 -0.67
N GLN A 183 -1.01 -6.17 0.56
CA GLN A 183 0.43 -6.24 0.86
C GLN A 183 1.01 -7.67 0.77
N LYS A 184 0.17 -8.68 0.98
CA LYS A 184 0.53 -10.11 0.92
C LYS A 184 -0.60 -10.94 0.31
N GLY A 185 -1.22 -10.41 -0.75
CA GLY A 185 -2.36 -11.05 -1.39
C GLY A 185 -2.70 -10.39 -2.72
N GLU A 186 -3.79 -10.86 -3.32
CA GLU A 186 -4.29 -10.36 -4.59
C GLU A 186 -5.18 -9.12 -4.39
N LEU A 187 -5.14 -8.21 -5.35
CA LEU A 187 -6.09 -7.12 -5.47
C LEU A 187 -7.00 -7.39 -6.68
N ASN A 188 -8.27 -7.66 -6.41
CA ASN A 188 -9.28 -7.90 -7.43
C ASN A 188 -10.25 -6.72 -7.51
N ALA A 189 -10.44 -6.17 -8.71
CA ALA A 189 -11.36 -5.08 -9.00
C ALA A 189 -12.20 -5.44 -10.23
N GLU A 190 -13.48 -5.74 -10.00
CA GLU A 190 -14.39 -6.26 -11.01
C GLU A 190 -15.69 -5.45 -11.02
N ALA A 191 -16.29 -5.30 -12.21
CA ALA A 191 -17.61 -4.73 -12.40
C ALA A 191 -18.37 -5.53 -13.46
N GLN A 192 -19.70 -5.66 -13.29
CA GLN A 192 -20.56 -6.28 -14.30
C GLN A 192 -20.74 -5.39 -15.53
N GLN A 193 -20.66 -4.07 -15.33
CA GLN A 193 -20.70 -3.05 -16.36
C GLN A 193 -19.28 -2.51 -16.58
N ASP A 194 -19.16 -1.26 -17.01
CA ASP A 194 -17.90 -0.66 -17.37
C ASP A 194 -17.00 -0.41 -16.16
N ILE A 195 -15.68 -0.58 -16.36
CA ILE A 195 -14.63 -0.10 -15.47
C ILE A 195 -13.95 1.09 -16.15
N THR A 196 -13.90 2.23 -15.46
CA THR A 196 -13.18 3.43 -15.92
C THR A 196 -11.99 3.71 -15.02
N LEU A 197 -10.78 3.71 -15.60
CA LEU A 197 -9.54 4.14 -14.93
C LEU A 197 -9.00 5.38 -15.66
N SER A 198 -8.95 6.51 -14.98
CA SER A 198 -8.50 7.78 -15.58
C SER A 198 -7.71 8.65 -14.61
N SER A 199 -6.82 9.47 -15.15
CA SER A 199 -6.17 10.58 -14.45
C SER A 199 -6.47 11.85 -15.22
N ALA A 200 -7.17 12.80 -14.61
CA ALA A 200 -7.63 14.01 -15.30
C ALA A 200 -6.48 14.96 -15.68
N GLU A 201 -5.47 15.07 -14.82
CA GLU A 201 -4.35 16.01 -14.99
C GLU A 201 -2.98 15.32 -14.95
N GLY A 202 -2.95 14.02 -14.64
CA GLY A 202 -1.73 13.27 -14.36
C GLY A 202 -1.46 12.13 -15.34
N LYS A 203 -0.90 11.04 -14.82
CA LYS A 203 -0.53 9.85 -15.59
C LYS A 203 -1.23 8.62 -15.01
N VAL A 204 -1.60 7.68 -15.88
CA VAL A 204 -1.96 6.32 -15.49
C VAL A 204 -0.72 5.44 -15.66
N ILE A 205 -0.27 4.81 -14.59
CA ILE A 205 0.91 3.95 -14.58
C ILE A 205 0.45 2.55 -14.17
N VAL A 206 0.53 1.59 -15.10
CA VAL A 206 0.26 0.17 -14.84
C VAL A 206 1.57 -0.57 -14.96
N LYS A 207 1.98 -1.23 -13.89
CA LYS A 207 3.26 -1.95 -13.78
C LYS A 207 2.99 -3.34 -13.25
N ALA A 208 3.70 -4.32 -13.81
CA ALA A 208 3.72 -5.68 -13.33
C ALA A 208 5.18 -6.18 -13.36
N ASP A 209 5.53 -7.05 -12.42
CA ASP A 209 6.87 -7.63 -12.31
C ASP A 209 7.04 -8.83 -13.28
N GLN A 210 6.06 -9.73 -13.30
CA GLN A 210 6.11 -10.94 -14.12
C GLN A 210 5.45 -10.73 -15.48
N GLU A 211 4.20 -10.27 -15.50
CA GLU A 211 3.39 -10.20 -16.72
C GLU A 211 2.25 -9.18 -16.60
N LEU A 212 2.01 -8.44 -17.68
CA LEU A 212 0.86 -7.55 -17.85
C LEU A 212 0.06 -7.98 -19.08
N ILE A 213 -1.20 -8.35 -18.89
CA ILE A 213 -2.11 -8.76 -19.97
C ILE A 213 -3.33 -7.83 -20.03
N LEU A 214 -3.65 -7.35 -21.23
CA LEU A 214 -4.91 -6.68 -21.56
C LEU A 214 -5.66 -7.58 -22.54
N THR A 215 -6.89 -7.99 -22.24
CA THR A 215 -7.69 -8.86 -23.12
C THR A 215 -9.07 -8.26 -23.41
N CYS A 216 -9.58 -8.49 -24.63
CA CYS A 216 -10.94 -8.14 -25.03
C CYS A 216 -11.38 -8.98 -26.24
N GLY A 217 -12.46 -9.75 -26.10
CA GLY A 217 -13.05 -10.50 -27.23
C GLY A 217 -12.09 -11.47 -27.94
N GLY A 218 -11.10 -12.00 -27.22
CA GLY A 218 -10.05 -12.88 -27.77
C GLY A 218 -8.81 -12.15 -28.33
N ALA A 219 -8.86 -10.83 -28.51
CA ALA A 219 -7.67 -10.02 -28.75
C ALA A 219 -6.94 -9.72 -27.44
N TYR A 220 -5.61 -9.59 -27.48
CA TYR A 220 -4.81 -9.26 -26.32
C TYR A 220 -3.51 -8.50 -26.64
N ILE A 221 -3.02 -7.79 -25.64
CA ILE A 221 -1.67 -7.22 -25.56
C ILE A 221 -1.03 -7.81 -24.30
N LYS A 222 0.13 -8.42 -24.44
CA LYS A 222 0.88 -9.04 -23.33
C LYS A 222 2.30 -8.50 -23.28
N LEU A 223 2.73 -8.07 -22.10
CA LEU A 223 4.10 -7.65 -21.81
C LEU A 223 4.69 -8.63 -20.79
N SER A 224 5.68 -9.42 -21.20
CA SER A 224 6.39 -10.36 -20.32
C SER A 224 7.78 -10.72 -20.85
N GLY A 225 8.73 -10.96 -19.94
CA GLY A 225 10.10 -11.37 -20.29
C GLY A 225 10.83 -10.39 -21.23
N GLY A 226 10.53 -9.09 -21.16
CA GLY A 226 11.08 -8.07 -22.07
C GLY A 226 10.43 -8.03 -23.47
N ASN A 227 9.43 -8.87 -23.73
CA ASN A 227 8.74 -8.94 -25.02
C ASN A 227 7.37 -8.24 -24.97
N ILE A 228 6.92 -7.79 -26.15
CA ILE A 228 5.54 -7.35 -26.38
C ILE A 228 4.90 -8.32 -27.37
N GLU A 229 3.82 -8.98 -26.97
CA GLU A 229 3.04 -9.91 -27.79
C GLU A 229 1.66 -9.31 -28.07
N LEU A 230 1.34 -9.15 -29.36
CA LEU A 230 0.04 -8.69 -29.84
C LEU A 230 -0.64 -9.84 -30.57
N GLY A 231 -1.77 -10.31 -30.03
CA GLY A 231 -2.55 -11.37 -30.65
C GLY A 231 -3.99 -10.94 -30.88
N ALA A 232 -4.54 -11.26 -32.04
CA ALA A 232 -5.94 -11.04 -32.35
C ALA A 232 -6.46 -12.12 -33.31
N PRO A 233 -7.69 -12.63 -33.14
CA PRO A 233 -8.31 -13.53 -34.10
C PRO A 233 -8.73 -12.81 -35.41
N GLY A 234 -8.87 -11.48 -35.35
CA GLY A 234 -9.09 -10.63 -36.50
C GLY A 234 -7.80 -9.93 -36.96
N ASN A 235 -7.93 -8.66 -37.36
CA ASN A 235 -6.81 -7.85 -37.84
C ASN A 235 -6.17 -7.02 -36.71
N ILE A 236 -4.85 -6.83 -36.76
CA ILE A 236 -4.16 -5.75 -36.04
C ILE A 236 -4.06 -4.56 -37.01
N LEU A 237 -4.90 -3.54 -36.80
CA LEU A 237 -4.92 -2.34 -37.65
C LEU A 237 -4.02 -1.25 -37.05
N LEU A 238 -2.99 -0.85 -37.80
CA LEU A 238 -2.08 0.25 -37.44
C LEU A 238 -2.31 1.44 -38.38
N ASN A 239 -3.04 2.46 -37.92
CA ASN A 239 -3.27 3.69 -38.69
C ASN A 239 -2.16 4.70 -38.39
N SER A 240 -1.04 4.62 -39.13
CA SER A 240 0.12 5.52 -38.95
C SER A 240 0.71 5.98 -40.28
N MET A 241 1.33 7.18 -40.30
CA MET A 241 2.13 7.64 -41.44
C MET A 241 3.44 6.86 -41.58
N ASN A 242 4.06 6.41 -40.49
CA ASN A 242 5.30 5.62 -40.49
C ASN A 242 5.35 4.68 -39.28
N VAL A 243 6.01 3.52 -39.43
CA VAL A 243 6.39 2.64 -38.32
C VAL A 243 7.90 2.42 -38.41
N GLN A 244 8.65 2.91 -37.43
CA GLN A 244 10.11 2.77 -37.40
C GLN A 244 10.50 1.62 -36.47
N LYS A 245 11.32 0.69 -36.98
CA LYS A 245 11.90 -0.40 -36.20
C LYS A 245 13.33 -0.02 -35.82
N LEU A 246 13.51 0.42 -34.58
CA LEU A 246 14.83 0.75 -34.01
C LEU A 246 15.36 -0.44 -33.18
N GLY A 247 16.61 -0.33 -32.72
CA GLY A 247 17.22 -1.30 -31.79
C GLY A 247 16.48 -1.38 -30.45
N PRO A 248 16.75 -2.40 -29.63
CA PRO A 248 16.11 -2.57 -28.34
C PRO A 248 16.43 -1.40 -27.40
N LEU A 249 15.43 -0.92 -26.68
CA LEU A 249 15.55 0.06 -25.60
C LEU A 249 15.00 -0.56 -24.32
N SER A 250 15.74 -0.43 -23.23
CA SER A 250 15.32 -0.90 -21.90
C SER A 250 14.94 0.28 -21.03
N LEU A 251 13.79 0.17 -20.37
CA LEU A 251 13.38 1.10 -19.31
C LEU A 251 13.45 0.36 -17.98
N GLN A 252 14.51 0.56 -17.21
CA GLN A 252 14.58 0.05 -15.84
C GLN A 252 13.61 0.82 -14.96
N THR A 253 12.59 0.13 -14.48
CA THR A 253 11.75 0.62 -13.39
C THR A 253 12.18 -0.12 -12.13
N PRO A 254 12.65 0.57 -11.08
CA PRO A 254 13.01 -0.11 -9.84
C PRO A 254 11.79 -0.84 -9.25
N PRO A 255 11.97 -2.07 -8.76
CA PRO A 255 10.88 -2.85 -8.18
C PRO A 255 10.30 -2.11 -6.97
N ARG A 256 8.96 -2.15 -6.84
CA ARG A 256 8.30 -1.56 -5.68
C ARG A 256 8.43 -2.51 -4.49
N ILE A 257 9.35 -2.23 -3.59
CA ILE A 257 9.50 -2.99 -2.34
C ILE A 257 8.46 -2.50 -1.33
N PHE A 258 7.63 -3.42 -0.83
CA PHE A 258 6.71 -3.12 0.26
C PHE A 258 7.48 -3.10 1.59
N PRO A 259 7.17 -2.18 2.51
CA PRO A 259 7.85 -2.12 3.79
C PRO A 259 7.63 -3.42 4.58
N LYS A 260 8.72 -4.13 4.92
CA LYS A 260 8.70 -5.37 5.70
C LYS A 260 8.78 -5.17 7.22
N GLY A 261 8.86 -3.92 7.69
CA GLY A 261 8.84 -3.56 9.10
C GLY A 261 9.97 -2.62 9.51
N TYR A 262 11.17 -2.81 8.96
CA TYR A 262 12.33 -1.93 9.15
C TYR A 262 12.76 -1.31 7.81
N SER A 263 13.25 -0.07 7.85
CA SER A 263 13.74 0.66 6.67
C SER A 263 14.94 1.49 7.05
N GLU A 264 16.07 1.28 6.37
CA GLU A 264 17.30 2.04 6.62
C GLU A 264 18.00 2.36 5.29
N GLY A 265 18.55 3.55 5.15
CA GLY A 265 19.33 3.98 3.98
C GLY A 265 20.78 4.23 4.40
N PHE A 266 21.73 3.84 3.57
CA PHE A 266 23.17 3.93 3.87
C PHE A 266 23.81 5.07 3.10
N THR A 267 24.87 5.67 3.65
CA THR A 267 25.70 6.64 2.92
C THR A 267 27.02 5.98 2.57
N LEU A 268 27.30 5.84 1.28
CA LEU A 268 28.53 5.28 0.76
C LEU A 268 29.67 6.26 0.99
N LYS A 269 30.74 5.77 1.60
CA LYS A 269 31.97 6.52 1.85
C LYS A 269 33.17 5.71 1.45
N ASP A 270 34.18 6.40 0.94
CA ASP A 270 35.47 5.82 0.65
C ASP A 270 36.10 5.21 1.93
N PRO A 271 36.58 3.95 1.90
CA PRO A 271 37.10 3.28 3.08
C PRO A 271 38.31 4.01 3.71
N GLU A 272 39.18 4.58 2.88
CA GLU A 272 40.45 5.19 3.29
C GLU A 272 40.30 6.68 3.59
N SER A 273 39.73 7.44 2.65
CA SER A 273 39.63 8.90 2.72
C SER A 273 38.37 9.41 3.42
N LYS A 274 37.39 8.53 3.70
CA LYS A 274 36.08 8.85 4.33
C LYS A 274 35.23 9.89 3.57
N THR A 275 35.57 10.18 2.32
CA THR A 275 34.82 11.05 1.44
C THR A 275 33.52 10.37 1.02
N ILE A 276 32.47 11.17 0.78
CA ILE A 276 31.20 10.64 0.27
C ILE A 276 31.40 10.21 -1.18
N GLN A 277 30.83 9.06 -1.53
CA GLN A 277 30.89 8.47 -2.87
C GLN A 277 29.52 8.63 -3.57
N PRO A 278 29.27 9.77 -4.23
CA PRO A 278 28.04 9.99 -4.99
C PRO A 278 28.05 9.19 -6.30
N PHE A 279 26.85 8.89 -6.82
CA PHE A 279 26.67 8.20 -8.11
C PHE A 279 27.45 6.89 -8.26
N THR A 280 27.70 6.20 -7.14
CA THR A 280 28.48 4.96 -7.09
C THR A 280 27.56 3.76 -7.13
N ALA A 281 27.82 2.82 -8.03
CA ALA A 281 27.11 1.56 -8.08
C ALA A 281 27.37 0.74 -6.82
N PHE A 282 26.33 0.12 -6.29
CA PHE A 282 26.41 -0.71 -5.10
C PHE A 282 25.53 -1.95 -5.22
N LYS A 283 25.92 -3.00 -4.51
CA LYS A 283 25.14 -4.20 -4.29
C LYS A 283 25.10 -4.49 -2.79
N ILE A 284 23.90 -4.50 -2.21
CA ILE A 284 23.70 -4.78 -0.79
C ILE A 284 22.95 -6.09 -0.62
N THR A 285 23.55 -7.03 0.09
CA THR A 285 22.94 -8.33 0.42
C THR A 285 22.51 -8.33 1.89
N THR A 286 21.24 -8.59 2.16
CA THR A 286 20.71 -8.67 3.53
C THR A 286 21.04 -10.01 4.19
N GLY A 287 20.96 -10.09 5.52
CA GLY A 287 21.11 -11.36 6.24
C GLY A 287 20.06 -12.43 5.88
N GLU A 288 18.95 -12.01 5.25
CA GLU A 288 17.89 -12.89 4.71
C GLU A 288 18.21 -13.38 3.27
N GLY A 289 19.33 -12.94 2.68
CA GLY A 289 19.77 -13.30 1.33
C GLY A 289 19.17 -12.46 0.21
N GLU A 290 18.44 -11.38 0.53
CA GLU A 290 17.88 -10.47 -0.47
C GLU A 290 18.96 -9.51 -0.99
N VAL A 291 18.99 -9.30 -2.30
CA VAL A 291 19.99 -8.48 -2.98
C VAL A 291 19.35 -7.19 -3.49
N TYR A 292 19.94 -6.06 -3.13
CA TYR A 292 19.53 -4.70 -3.52
C TYR A 292 20.65 -4.07 -4.36
N GLU A 293 20.38 -3.80 -5.62
CA GLU A 293 21.34 -3.18 -6.55
C GLU A 293 20.88 -1.78 -6.94
N GLY A 294 21.81 -0.85 -7.04
CA GLY A 294 21.50 0.52 -7.46
C GLY A 294 22.70 1.43 -7.52
N VAL A 295 22.42 2.72 -7.69
CA VAL A 295 23.43 3.78 -7.73
C VAL A 295 23.11 4.79 -6.63
N SER A 296 24.13 5.22 -5.88
CA SER A 296 23.94 6.23 -4.82
C SER A 296 23.55 7.59 -5.39
N ASP A 297 22.85 8.40 -4.59
CA ASP A 297 22.46 9.76 -5.00
C ASP A 297 23.64 10.76 -4.95
N GLU A 298 23.36 12.03 -5.22
CA GLU A 298 24.34 13.13 -5.18
C GLU A 298 24.99 13.33 -3.79
N HIS A 299 24.39 12.77 -2.74
CA HIS A 299 24.90 12.77 -1.36
C HIS A 299 25.45 11.39 -0.95
N GLY A 300 25.65 10.48 -1.90
CA GLY A 300 26.13 9.12 -1.67
C GLY A 300 25.13 8.20 -0.95
N ARG A 301 23.84 8.54 -0.91
CA ARG A 301 22.83 7.73 -0.22
C ARG A 301 22.29 6.61 -1.10
N THR A 302 22.15 5.42 -0.54
CA THR A 302 21.49 4.28 -1.17
C THR A 302 19.96 4.44 -1.12
N MET A 303 19.25 3.64 -1.92
CA MET A 303 17.82 3.45 -1.70
C MET A 303 17.56 2.85 -0.31
N PRO A 304 16.38 3.11 0.31
CA PRO A 304 16.02 2.48 1.57
C PRO A 304 15.94 0.96 1.42
N ILE A 305 16.61 0.24 2.30
CA ILE A 305 16.61 -1.22 2.37
C ILE A 305 15.59 -1.65 3.41
N TYR A 306 14.75 -2.64 3.05
CA TYR A 306 13.68 -3.11 3.90
C TYR A 306 13.96 -4.54 4.37
N THR A 307 13.97 -4.77 5.68
CA THR A 307 14.11 -6.11 6.27
C THR A 307 12.98 -6.41 7.26
N ALA A 308 12.72 -7.69 7.52
CA ALA A 308 11.73 -8.10 8.49
C ALA A 308 12.25 -7.93 9.94
N MET A 309 13.56 -8.12 10.14
CA MET A 309 14.27 -7.87 11.40
C MET A 309 15.61 -7.16 11.15
N PRO A 310 16.20 -6.47 12.16
CA PRO A 310 17.56 -5.96 12.07
C PRO A 310 18.53 -7.13 11.81
N SER A 311 19.28 -7.07 10.72
CA SER A 311 20.25 -8.12 10.34
C SER A 311 21.52 -7.49 9.79
N SER A 312 22.61 -8.26 9.78
CA SER A 312 23.87 -7.84 9.16
C SER A 312 23.68 -7.70 7.65
N LEU A 313 24.28 -6.65 7.09
CA LEU A 313 24.30 -6.39 5.64
C LEU A 313 25.71 -6.57 5.11
N SER A 314 25.84 -7.13 3.91
CA SER A 314 27.06 -7.09 3.11
C SER A 314 26.91 -6.04 2.03
N ILE A 315 27.90 -5.16 1.87
CA ILE A 315 27.92 -4.14 0.81
C ILE A 315 29.12 -4.44 -0.09
N GLU A 316 28.84 -4.60 -1.38
CA GLU A 316 29.83 -4.81 -2.43
C GLU A 316 29.77 -3.65 -3.42
N PHE A 317 30.94 -3.18 -3.84
CA PHE A 317 31.09 -2.21 -4.92
C PHE A 317 31.56 -2.98 -6.16
N PRO A 318 30.74 -3.10 -7.22
CA PRO A 318 31.20 -3.74 -8.45
C PRO A 318 32.31 -2.89 -9.08
N ASP A 319 33.39 -3.54 -9.52
CA ASP A 319 34.53 -2.87 -10.15
C ASP A 319 34.10 -2.13 -11.43
N GLU A 320 34.53 -0.87 -11.58
CA GLU A 320 34.25 -0.09 -12.79
C GLU A 320 34.97 -0.69 -14.00
N LYS A 321 34.20 -0.99 -15.04
CA LYS A 321 34.69 -1.40 -16.36
C LYS A 321 35.28 -0.19 -17.07
N ARG A 322 36.55 -0.26 -17.47
CA ARG A 322 37.20 0.82 -18.24
C ARG A 322 38.16 0.32 -19.31
N VAL A 323 38.31 1.10 -20.38
CA VAL A 323 39.36 0.92 -21.39
C VAL A 323 40.60 1.65 -20.90
N THR A 324 41.71 0.93 -20.75
CA THR A 324 42.96 1.47 -20.18
C THR A 324 43.90 2.01 -21.25
N SER A 325 43.82 1.49 -22.48
CA SER A 325 44.60 2.01 -23.61
C SER A 325 44.00 1.60 -24.96
N LEU A 326 44.31 2.39 -25.98
CA LEU A 326 44.02 2.10 -27.38
C LEU A 326 45.33 2.02 -28.16
N PHE A 327 45.46 1.03 -29.04
CA PHE A 327 46.63 0.91 -29.91
C PHE A 327 46.30 0.29 -31.28
N TRP A 328 47.15 0.58 -32.25
CA TRP A 328 46.95 0.19 -33.65
C TRP A 328 47.90 -0.93 -34.05
N THR A 329 47.38 -1.85 -34.85
CA THR A 329 48.19 -2.89 -35.50
C THR A 329 47.82 -2.97 -36.98
N TYR A 330 48.67 -3.57 -37.81
CA TYR A 330 48.37 -3.80 -39.22
C TYR A 330 48.58 -5.26 -39.63
N GLY A 331 47.86 -5.66 -40.69
CA GLY A 331 47.90 -7.02 -41.25
C GLY A 331 47.21 -8.08 -40.39
N GLU A 332 47.14 -9.30 -40.90
CA GLU A 332 46.59 -10.46 -40.16
C GLU A 332 47.46 -10.83 -38.94
N ASP A 333 48.77 -10.61 -39.05
CA ASP A 333 49.76 -10.89 -38.00
C ASP A 333 49.73 -9.84 -36.87
N GLN A 334 48.87 -8.82 -36.95
CA GLN A 334 48.66 -7.79 -35.93
C GLN A 334 49.97 -7.14 -35.44
N ILE A 335 50.80 -6.72 -36.39
CA ILE A 335 52.08 -6.07 -36.09
C ILE A 335 51.81 -4.64 -35.56
N PRO A 336 52.36 -4.24 -34.40
CA PRO A 336 52.16 -2.90 -33.84
C PRO A 336 52.59 -1.79 -34.81
N VAL A 337 51.76 -0.76 -34.92
CA VAL A 337 52.07 0.44 -35.70
C VAL A 337 53.01 1.31 -34.85
N SER A 338 54.28 1.42 -35.24
CA SER A 338 55.28 2.24 -34.54
C SER A 338 55.38 3.68 -35.06
N ASP A 339 54.83 3.96 -36.24
CA ASP A 339 54.89 5.27 -36.93
C ASP A 339 53.79 5.37 -38.01
N SER A 340 53.75 6.43 -38.81
CA SER A 340 52.73 6.62 -39.87
C SER A 340 52.59 5.40 -40.81
N SER A 341 51.39 4.82 -40.91
CA SER A 341 51.09 3.76 -41.89
C SER A 341 50.70 4.36 -43.24
N ARG A 342 51.27 3.82 -44.33
CA ARG A 342 50.93 4.20 -45.71
C ARG A 342 49.77 3.38 -46.29
N HIS A 343 49.27 2.39 -45.55
CA HIS A 343 48.16 1.52 -45.94
C HIS A 343 47.16 1.43 -44.77
N PHE A 344 45.91 1.83 -45.00
CA PHE A 344 44.86 1.90 -43.97
C PHE A 344 43.87 0.72 -44.05
N SER A 345 43.85 -0.01 -45.16
CA SER A 345 42.87 -1.05 -45.46
C SER A 345 42.98 -2.29 -44.55
N ASP A 346 44.12 -2.47 -43.90
CA ASP A 346 44.45 -3.60 -43.03
C ASP A 346 44.77 -3.16 -41.60
N LEU A 347 44.35 -1.95 -41.19
CA LEU A 347 44.50 -1.48 -39.83
C LEU A 347 43.48 -2.14 -38.90
N ASN A 348 43.96 -2.57 -37.73
CA ASN A 348 43.13 -3.08 -36.63
C ASN A 348 43.31 -2.17 -35.41
N LEU A 349 42.20 -1.88 -34.73
CA LEU A 349 42.19 -1.15 -33.46
C LEU A 349 42.03 -2.12 -32.30
N HIS A 350 42.86 -1.95 -31.28
CA HIS A 350 42.82 -2.73 -30.06
C HIS A 350 42.47 -1.83 -28.88
N ALA A 351 41.56 -2.29 -28.03
CA ALA A 351 41.23 -1.69 -26.76
C ALA A 351 41.62 -2.63 -25.63
N GLN A 352 42.63 -2.25 -24.86
CA GLN A 352 42.97 -2.94 -23.63
C GLN A 352 41.91 -2.59 -22.57
N THR A 353 41.32 -3.60 -21.96
CA THR A 353 40.24 -3.42 -20.98
C THR A 353 40.64 -3.86 -19.59
N GLU A 354 40.01 -3.27 -18.58
CA GLU A 354 40.11 -3.64 -17.17
C GLU A 354 38.70 -3.88 -16.63
N ASN A 355 38.52 -4.97 -15.87
CA ASN A 355 37.25 -5.42 -15.28
C ASN A 355 36.15 -5.86 -16.27
N TYR A 356 36.48 -5.98 -17.57
CA TYR A 356 35.62 -6.65 -18.56
C TYR A 356 35.84 -8.16 -18.53
N GLN A 357 34.79 -8.93 -18.78
CA GLN A 357 34.84 -10.38 -18.98
C GLN A 357 34.81 -10.75 -20.46
N GLN A 358 35.32 -11.94 -20.79
CA GLN A 358 35.24 -12.48 -22.15
C GLN A 358 33.79 -12.49 -22.64
N GLY A 359 33.53 -11.90 -23.80
CA GLY A 359 32.17 -11.76 -24.34
C GLY A 359 31.50 -10.42 -24.05
N ASP A 360 32.02 -9.62 -23.11
CA ASP A 360 31.58 -8.24 -22.95
C ASP A 360 31.89 -7.41 -24.21
N THR A 361 31.16 -6.32 -24.40
CA THR A 361 31.30 -5.43 -25.56
C THR A 361 31.86 -4.07 -25.17
N VAL A 362 32.75 -3.56 -26.01
CA VAL A 362 33.28 -2.20 -25.96
C VAL A 362 32.78 -1.47 -27.20
N ASP A 363 32.11 -0.35 -26.99
CA ASP A 363 31.75 0.56 -28.07
C ASP A 363 32.86 1.60 -28.23
N ILE A 364 33.32 1.80 -29.46
CA ILE A 364 34.41 2.71 -29.82
C ILE A 364 33.94 3.63 -30.94
N ASP A 365 33.90 4.92 -30.64
CA ASP A 365 33.61 5.96 -31.61
C ASP A 365 34.91 6.56 -32.16
N ILE A 366 35.02 6.65 -33.49
CA ILE A 366 36.12 7.32 -34.18
C ILE A 366 35.64 8.68 -34.65
N GLU A 367 36.31 9.73 -34.16
CA GLU A 367 36.07 11.14 -34.48
C GLU A 367 37.22 11.68 -35.34
N MET A 368 36.91 12.51 -36.34
CA MET A 368 37.88 13.45 -36.94
C MET A 368 37.24 14.83 -37.06
N GLY A 369 37.95 15.88 -36.64
CA GLY A 369 37.38 17.22 -36.54
C GLY A 369 36.32 17.31 -35.43
N GLU A 370 35.20 17.98 -35.71
CA GLU A 370 34.11 18.23 -34.73
C GLU A 370 32.97 17.17 -34.75
N GLY A 371 33.22 15.94 -35.21
CA GLY A 371 32.16 14.92 -35.23
C GLY A 371 32.59 13.45 -35.26
N ILE A 372 31.72 12.58 -34.75
CA ILE A 372 31.83 11.12 -34.85
C ILE A 372 31.60 10.70 -36.29
N ILE A 373 32.61 10.07 -36.87
CA ILE A 373 32.57 9.58 -38.24
C ILE A 373 32.04 8.15 -38.26
N LYS A 374 32.37 7.34 -37.24
CA LYS A 374 31.93 5.94 -37.19
C LYS A 374 32.03 5.32 -35.80
N SER A 375 31.01 4.53 -35.46
CA SER A 375 30.95 3.73 -34.23
C SER A 375 31.20 2.27 -34.56
N TYR A 376 32.00 1.61 -33.72
CA TYR A 376 32.30 0.20 -33.81
C TYR A 376 32.04 -0.48 -32.48
N GLN A 377 31.62 -1.73 -32.52
CA GLN A 377 31.48 -2.57 -31.33
C GLN A 377 32.46 -3.72 -31.42
N ALA A 378 33.21 -3.96 -30.35
CA ALA A 378 34.22 -4.99 -30.25
C ALA A 378 33.97 -5.87 -29.04
N THR A 379 34.05 -7.18 -29.22
CA THR A 379 33.92 -8.13 -28.11
C THR A 379 35.29 -8.34 -27.45
N VAL A 380 35.31 -8.27 -26.12
CA VAL A 380 36.49 -8.53 -25.30
C VAL A 380 36.84 -10.01 -25.38
N ARG A 381 38.08 -10.29 -25.75
CA ARG A 381 38.65 -11.64 -25.83
C ARG A 381 39.13 -12.11 -24.45
N GLU A 382 39.59 -13.36 -24.38
CA GLU A 382 40.09 -13.98 -23.15
C GLU A 382 41.33 -13.26 -22.57
N ASP A 383 42.12 -12.59 -23.41
CA ASP A 383 43.28 -11.79 -23.02
C ASP A 383 42.91 -10.38 -22.51
N GLY A 384 41.62 -10.07 -22.39
CA GLY A 384 41.13 -8.76 -21.95
C GLY A 384 41.27 -7.67 -23.01
N VAL A 385 41.48 -8.03 -24.29
CA VAL A 385 41.58 -7.06 -25.39
C VAL A 385 40.37 -7.19 -26.31
N ALA A 386 39.71 -6.06 -26.60
CA ALA A 386 38.71 -6.00 -27.66
C ALA A 386 39.38 -5.54 -28.96
N VAL A 387 39.16 -6.25 -30.06
CA VAL A 387 39.87 -5.99 -31.33
C VAL A 387 38.89 -5.83 -32.47
N ILE A 388 39.00 -4.70 -33.18
CA ILE A 388 38.28 -4.42 -34.41
C ILE A 388 39.25 -4.61 -35.56
N LYS A 389 39.04 -5.65 -36.36
CA LYS A 389 39.90 -5.93 -37.51
C LYS A 389 39.51 -5.11 -38.73
N ASN A 390 40.50 -4.73 -39.54
CA ASN A 390 40.31 -4.10 -40.85
C ASN A 390 39.35 -2.90 -40.81
N ILE A 391 39.52 -2.04 -39.81
CA ILE A 391 38.51 -1.07 -39.35
C ILE A 391 38.07 -0.10 -40.46
N PHE A 392 38.93 0.19 -41.45
CA PHE A 392 38.67 1.09 -42.57
C PHE A 392 38.53 0.40 -43.94
N LYS A 393 38.52 -0.94 -43.99
CA LYS A 393 38.54 -1.70 -45.26
C LYS A 393 37.35 -1.40 -46.17
N ASP A 394 36.16 -1.28 -45.60
CA ASP A 394 34.91 -1.06 -46.32
C ASP A 394 34.50 0.42 -46.33
N SER A 395 35.35 1.33 -45.84
CA SER A 395 35.09 2.77 -45.76
C SER A 395 36.41 3.54 -45.76
N PRO A 396 36.96 3.91 -46.93
CA PRO A 396 38.20 4.66 -46.99
C PRO A 396 38.02 6.03 -46.33
N VAL A 397 38.83 6.31 -45.32
CA VAL A 397 38.94 7.62 -44.69
C VAL A 397 40.02 8.38 -45.46
N ASN A 398 39.65 9.50 -46.10
CA ASN A 398 40.58 10.30 -46.87
C ASN A 398 41.30 11.27 -45.93
N PHE A 399 42.56 10.99 -45.60
CA PHE A 399 43.38 11.82 -44.70
C PHE A 399 44.06 13.00 -45.42
N ASN A 400 43.68 13.30 -46.67
CA ASN A 400 44.30 14.35 -47.49
C ASN A 400 43.63 15.73 -47.33
N ASP A 401 43.46 16.19 -46.10
CA ASP A 401 43.35 17.63 -45.85
C ASP A 401 44.53 18.02 -44.95
N GLU A 402 45.41 18.86 -45.48
CA GLU A 402 46.37 19.63 -44.68
C GLU A 402 45.55 20.61 -43.81
N GLU A 403 45.18 20.20 -42.61
CA GLU A 403 45.00 21.07 -41.44
C GLU A 403 45.18 20.28 -40.12
#